data_AF-A0A6N2XKC4-F1
#
_entry.id   AF-A0A6N2XKC4-F1
#
_cell.length_a   1.000
_cell.length_b   1.000
_cell.length_c   1.000
_cell.angle_alpha   90.00
_cell.angle_beta   90.00
_cell.angle_gamma   90.00
#
_symmetry.space_group_name_H-M   'P 1'
#
loop_
_entity.id
_entity.type
_entity.pdbx_description
1 polymer ?
#
loop_
_entity_poly.entity_id
_entity_poly.type
_entity_poly.pdbx_seq_one_letter_code
_entity_poly.pdbx_strand_id
1 'polypeptide(L)'
;MTFDIKIQSCAKIALGVIIVGVSLVSCKKDNVPYDTKHIAEFHELSHNTEAIELSNDKLALYVDYSNCIAKGMDSPFYQKMVSPLTAATKEYWSIKGDAINHETGNTYQLLNNVTEVNYAALDKAIDQMANRNGESVMLTDGELFTQTATKNNPNNPYMHEAFKKWLLKGHDIHIIAEPFQEFYHGKNYNKKRFYIIFTDDRVQGNIYDRIKEIVNMEQFPQVDEFHLSGNYPWAIPEKGNISITNEIVAAEISSFGTFEIQDWQVNWKNIINLIVNAYDDNGNPLPNGEKLIGGLRINKNAFGCYRISDIAVTVTNINDEYYSLYNTIESGEKAGTINYAGPTINSFLIIDKEEFKKHGLADIYFDINNFAPDGDLTGKPYNYFRIDIIVKDLENILNNNIDIFNFDSITNDGQTNISISESLKNCVFDPELINMLKGKVLYSIYVKSAKY
;
A
#
# COMPACT_ATOMS: atom_id res chain seq x y z
N MET A 1 18.34 72.55 28.69
CA MET A 1 19.79 72.31 28.54
C MET A 1 19.96 71.45 27.30
N THR A 2 19.93 72.12 26.15
CA THR A 2 21.09 72.46 25.30
C THR A 2 21.50 71.29 24.42
N PHE A 3 21.07 71.34 23.16
CA PHE A 3 21.98 71.24 22.03
C PHE A 3 21.48 72.14 20.89
N ASP A 4 22.26 73.18 20.62
CA ASP A 4 22.13 74.12 19.51
C ASP A 4 22.71 73.51 18.22
N ILE A 5 21.90 73.51 17.16
CA ILE A 5 22.06 74.26 15.89
C ILE A 5 23.53 74.43 15.40
N LYS A 6 23.94 74.02 14.18
CA LYS A 6 23.84 74.72 12.86
C LYS A 6 24.81 73.94 11.90
N ILE A 7 24.71 73.81 10.58
CA ILE A 7 24.51 74.79 9.50
C ILE A 7 24.04 74.06 8.23
N GLN A 8 23.20 74.80 7.51
CA GLN A 8 22.56 74.57 6.22
C GLN A 8 23.47 74.91 5.02
N SER A 9 23.31 74.15 3.93
CA SER A 9 22.99 74.65 2.57
C SER A 9 24.06 74.82 1.46
N CYS A 10 23.61 74.43 0.25
CA CYS A 10 23.88 74.93 -1.10
C CYS A 10 25.01 74.35 -1.99
N ALA A 11 24.62 73.35 -2.81
CA ALA A 11 24.62 73.33 -4.28
C ALA A 11 25.91 73.61 -5.10
N LYS A 12 26.31 72.63 -5.94
CA LYS A 12 26.42 72.72 -7.43
C LYS A 12 26.92 71.41 -8.08
N ILE A 13 26.04 70.76 -8.85
CA ILE A 13 26.18 70.20 -10.22
C ILE A 13 27.59 69.84 -10.72
N ALA A 14 27.83 68.58 -11.10
CA ALA A 14 28.09 68.16 -12.50
C ALA A 14 28.51 66.67 -12.64
N LEU A 15 28.04 66.10 -13.74
CA LEU A 15 28.21 64.73 -14.25
C LEU A 15 29.65 64.17 -14.20
N GLY A 16 29.72 62.88 -13.86
CA GLY A 16 30.86 62.01 -14.15
C GLY A 16 30.40 60.56 -14.17
N VAL A 17 29.75 60.15 -15.25
CA VAL A 17 29.44 58.73 -15.53
C VAL A 17 30.76 58.00 -15.73
N ILE A 18 31.17 57.20 -14.73
CA ILE A 18 32.17 56.16 -14.94
C ILE A 18 31.36 54.88 -15.21
N ILE A 19 31.20 54.56 -16.50
CA ILE A 19 30.89 53.20 -16.93
C ILE A 19 32.14 52.38 -16.64
N VAL A 20 32.23 51.81 -15.44
CA VAL A 20 33.05 50.62 -15.25
C VAL A 20 32.28 49.50 -15.91
N GLY A 21 32.71 49.14 -17.12
CA GLY A 21 32.30 47.91 -17.77
C GLY A 21 32.70 46.75 -16.88
N VAL A 22 31.79 46.33 -16.01
CA VAL A 22 31.81 44.98 -15.45
C VAL A 22 31.47 44.09 -16.62
N SER A 23 32.51 43.55 -17.23
CA SER A 23 32.45 42.38 -18.08
C SER A 23 31.53 41.37 -17.40
N LEU A 24 30.29 41.27 -17.89
CA LEU A 24 29.36 40.22 -17.53
C LEU A 24 29.96 38.92 -18.08
N VAL A 25 30.87 38.33 -17.30
CA VAL A 25 31.10 36.90 -17.37
C VAL A 25 29.74 36.29 -17.03
N SER A 26 29.10 35.72 -18.04
CA SER A 26 27.90 34.91 -17.86
C SER A 26 28.29 33.71 -17.00
N CYS A 27 28.27 33.90 -15.68
CA CYS A 27 28.24 32.80 -14.73
C CYS A 27 26.94 32.06 -15.04
N LYS A 28 27.05 30.81 -15.52
CA LYS A 28 25.92 29.90 -15.59
C LYS A 28 25.26 29.93 -14.21
N LYS A 29 24.04 30.42 -14.10
CA LYS A 29 23.28 30.32 -12.85
C LYS A 29 22.89 28.86 -12.70
N ASP A 30 23.29 28.28 -11.57
CA ASP A 30 22.77 26.98 -11.18
C ASP A 30 21.26 27.07 -11.03
N ASN A 31 20.57 26.00 -11.39
CA ASN A 31 19.11 25.92 -11.39
C ASN A 31 18.60 24.76 -10.54
N VAL A 32 19.44 24.22 -9.67
CA VAL A 32 19.09 23.13 -8.74
C VAL A 32 19.77 23.34 -7.38
N PRO A 33 19.26 22.71 -6.31
CA PRO A 33 19.96 22.65 -5.04
C PRO A 33 21.28 21.88 -5.11
N TYR A 34 22.12 22.03 -4.09
CA TYR A 34 23.41 21.32 -3.98
C TYR A 34 23.32 20.04 -3.13
N ASP A 35 22.24 19.88 -2.37
CA ASP A 35 22.00 18.76 -1.45
C ASP A 35 20.60 18.16 -1.64
N THR A 36 20.31 17.13 -0.86
CA THR A 36 19.09 16.32 -0.93
C THR A 36 18.18 16.53 0.29
N LYS A 37 18.43 17.55 1.13
CA LYS A 37 17.86 17.63 2.48
C LYS A 37 16.33 17.74 2.51
N HIS A 38 15.71 18.23 1.43
CA HIS A 38 14.25 18.42 1.31
C HIS A 38 13.57 17.36 0.43
N ILE A 39 14.26 16.28 0.04
CA ILE A 39 13.69 15.24 -0.82
C ILE A 39 12.62 14.43 -0.08
N ALA A 40 12.75 14.24 1.23
CA ALA A 40 11.71 13.55 2.02
C ALA A 40 10.40 14.35 2.01
N GLU A 41 10.48 15.67 2.21
CA GLU A 41 9.35 16.59 2.07
C GLU A 41 8.80 16.59 0.65
N PHE A 42 9.66 16.53 -0.37
CA PHE A 42 9.23 16.38 -1.76
C PHE A 42 8.46 15.06 -1.96
N HIS A 43 8.91 13.95 -1.39
CA HIS A 43 8.22 12.66 -1.47
C HIS A 43 6.81 12.76 -0.90
N GLU A 44 6.67 13.25 0.32
CA GLU A 44 5.38 13.41 1.01
C GLU A 44 4.41 14.35 0.28
N LEU A 45 4.92 15.40 -0.36
CA LEU A 45 4.08 16.37 -1.08
C LEU A 45 3.76 15.93 -2.53
N SER A 46 4.59 15.09 -3.15
CA SER A 46 4.46 14.67 -4.55
C SER A 46 3.84 13.28 -4.73
N HIS A 47 3.79 12.48 -3.68
CA HIS A 47 2.93 11.31 -3.61
C HIS A 47 1.68 11.70 -2.85
N ASN A 48 0.52 11.33 -3.36
CA ASN A 48 -0.64 11.22 -2.51
C ASN A 48 -0.32 10.08 -1.54
N THR A 49 0.26 10.38 -0.37
CA THR A 49 0.31 9.42 0.71
C THR A 49 -1.14 8.98 0.92
N GLU A 50 -1.43 7.72 0.61
CA GLU A 50 -2.76 7.17 0.81
C GLU A 50 -3.04 7.28 2.31
N ALA A 51 -3.80 8.31 2.69
CA ALA A 51 -4.09 8.57 4.07
C ALA A 51 -4.74 7.32 4.65
N ILE A 52 -4.19 6.83 5.76
CA ILE A 52 -4.85 5.77 6.51
C ILE A 52 -6.06 6.42 7.17
N GLU A 53 -7.20 6.42 6.47
CA GLU A 53 -8.47 6.98 6.94
C GLU A 53 -9.18 6.07 7.95
N LEU A 54 -8.41 5.33 8.74
CA LEU A 54 -8.89 4.46 9.81
C LEU A 54 -8.55 5.05 11.17
N SER A 55 -9.59 5.30 11.97
CA SER A 55 -9.39 5.61 13.40
C SER A 55 -8.92 4.35 14.14
N ASN A 56 -7.73 4.41 14.72
CA ASN A 56 -7.27 3.39 15.67
C ASN A 56 -8.17 3.41 16.93
N ASP A 57 -8.24 2.28 17.64
CA ASP A 57 -8.98 2.08 18.90
C ASP A 57 -10.50 2.33 18.80
N LYS A 58 -11.11 2.07 17.65
CA LYS A 58 -12.57 2.17 17.43
C LYS A 58 -13.19 0.90 16.84
N LEU A 59 -12.73 -0.27 17.29
CA LEU A 59 -13.23 -1.55 16.78
C LEU A 59 -14.73 -1.71 17.06
N ALA A 60 -15.49 -2.01 16.01
CA ALA A 60 -16.89 -2.45 16.10
C ALA A 60 -16.99 -3.97 15.87
N LEU A 61 -17.57 -4.68 16.84
CA LEU A 61 -17.80 -6.11 16.77
C LEU A 61 -19.26 -6.38 16.43
N TYR A 62 -19.49 -6.98 15.27
CA TYR A 62 -20.79 -7.45 14.80
C TYR A 62 -20.91 -8.94 15.09
N VAL A 63 -21.97 -9.34 15.79
CA VAL A 63 -22.17 -10.72 16.22
C VAL A 63 -23.51 -11.21 15.71
N ASP A 64 -23.46 -12.18 14.80
CA ASP A 64 -24.58 -12.98 14.39
C ASP A 64 -25.03 -13.89 15.54
N TYR A 65 -26.31 -13.85 15.89
CA TYR A 65 -26.89 -14.67 16.95
C TYR A 65 -27.29 -16.05 16.41
N SER A 66 -26.63 -16.58 15.38
CA SER A 66 -26.84 -17.95 14.88
C SER A 66 -26.40 -19.02 15.90
N ASN A 67 -26.91 -20.24 15.73
CA ASN A 67 -26.56 -21.40 16.57
C ASN A 67 -25.04 -21.65 16.62
N CYS A 68 -24.37 -21.38 15.50
CA CYS A 68 -22.92 -21.48 15.33
C CYS A 68 -22.15 -20.64 16.36
N ILE A 69 -22.62 -19.41 16.60
CA ILE A 69 -22.02 -18.48 17.57
C ILE A 69 -22.54 -18.72 18.99
N ALA A 70 -23.81 -19.07 19.16
CA ALA A 70 -24.37 -19.45 20.46
C ALA A 70 -23.60 -20.62 21.11
N LYS A 71 -23.09 -21.56 20.30
CA LYS A 71 -22.22 -22.67 20.71
C LYS A 71 -20.73 -22.35 20.62
N GLY A 72 -20.35 -21.09 20.43
CA GLY A 72 -18.95 -20.68 20.29
C GLY A 72 -18.10 -21.12 21.47
N MET A 73 -18.62 -21.00 22.70
CA MET A 73 -17.88 -21.36 23.92
C MET A 73 -17.56 -22.85 24.07
N ASP A 74 -18.15 -23.73 23.26
CA ASP A 74 -17.76 -25.14 23.20
C ASP A 74 -16.44 -25.34 22.42
N SER A 75 -16.00 -24.33 21.66
CA SER A 75 -14.76 -24.36 20.90
C SER A 75 -13.56 -23.78 21.65
N PRO A 76 -12.44 -24.53 21.76
CA PRO A 76 -11.19 -23.99 22.25
C PRO A 76 -10.65 -22.82 21.41
N PHE A 77 -10.89 -22.81 20.10
CA PHE A 77 -10.45 -21.73 19.23
C PHE A 77 -11.24 -20.44 19.51
N TYR A 78 -12.57 -20.54 19.55
CA TYR A 78 -13.43 -19.41 19.88
C TYR A 78 -13.10 -18.82 21.26
N GLN A 79 -12.88 -19.68 22.28
CA GLN A 79 -12.44 -19.24 23.61
C GLN A 79 -11.16 -18.40 23.57
N LYS A 80 -10.20 -18.74 22.69
CA LYS A 80 -8.98 -17.95 22.48
C LYS A 80 -9.25 -16.63 21.77
N MET A 81 -10.17 -16.61 20.81
CA MET A 81 -10.58 -15.40 20.09
C MET A 81 -11.34 -14.40 20.98
N VAL A 82 -12.06 -14.85 22.01
CA VAL A 82 -12.83 -13.96 22.91
C VAL A 82 -11.95 -12.91 23.59
N SER A 83 -10.72 -13.25 23.98
CA SER A 83 -9.81 -12.32 24.68
C SER A 83 -9.40 -11.10 23.83
N PRO A 84 -8.77 -11.26 22.65
CA PRO A 84 -8.40 -10.11 21.81
C PRO A 84 -9.62 -9.29 21.39
N LEU A 85 -10.75 -9.95 21.06
CA LEU A 85 -11.97 -9.26 20.67
C LEU A 85 -12.54 -8.43 21.84
N THR A 86 -12.60 -8.99 23.04
CA THR A 86 -13.07 -8.27 24.25
C THR A 86 -12.22 -7.04 24.53
N ALA A 87 -10.90 -7.17 24.42
CA ALA A 87 -9.97 -6.09 24.74
C ALA A 87 -10.05 -4.92 23.74
N ALA A 88 -10.29 -5.21 22.47
CA ALA A 88 -10.30 -4.19 21.41
C ALA A 88 -11.68 -3.54 21.17
N THR A 89 -12.77 -4.28 21.40
CA THR A 89 -14.13 -3.84 21.05
C THR A 89 -14.57 -2.60 21.81
N LYS A 90 -15.04 -1.58 21.08
CA LYS A 90 -15.67 -0.38 21.64
C LYS A 90 -17.18 -0.34 21.42
N GLU A 91 -17.64 -0.91 20.32
CA GLU A 91 -19.05 -1.02 19.99
C GLU A 91 -19.39 -2.48 19.72
N TYR A 92 -20.44 -2.98 20.38
CA TYR A 92 -20.95 -4.32 20.16
C TYR A 92 -22.30 -4.24 19.44
N TRP A 93 -22.41 -4.88 18.29
CA TRP A 93 -23.61 -4.88 17.47
C TRP A 93 -24.15 -6.31 17.36
N SER A 94 -25.36 -6.56 17.87
CA SER A 94 -26.03 -7.84 17.69
C SER A 94 -26.82 -7.86 16.38
N ILE A 95 -26.75 -8.98 15.65
CA ILE A 95 -27.56 -9.24 14.46
C ILE A 95 -28.58 -10.31 14.85
N LYS A 96 -29.83 -9.88 15.06
CA LYS A 96 -30.93 -10.71 15.57
C LYS A 96 -32.10 -10.66 14.58
N GLY A 97 -32.18 -11.64 13.70
CA GLY A 97 -33.15 -11.58 12.60
C GLY A 97 -32.82 -10.42 11.66
N ASP A 98 -33.83 -9.63 11.31
CA ASP A 98 -33.68 -8.47 10.44
C ASP A 98 -33.15 -7.20 11.14
N ALA A 99 -32.97 -7.25 12.46
CA ALA A 99 -32.53 -6.14 13.29
C ALA A 99 -31.03 -6.22 13.63
N ILE A 100 -30.35 -5.08 13.49
CA ILE A 100 -28.96 -4.86 13.92
C ILE A 100 -28.98 -3.81 15.03
N ASN A 101 -28.64 -4.22 16.25
CA ASN A 101 -28.77 -3.37 17.44
C ASN A 101 -27.43 -3.13 18.11
N HIS A 102 -27.15 -1.88 18.48
CA HIS A 102 -26.03 -1.56 19.36
C HIS A 102 -26.37 -2.00 20.79
N GLU A 103 -25.59 -2.94 21.32
CA GLU A 103 -25.78 -3.46 22.67
C GLU A 103 -24.88 -2.72 23.66
N THR A 104 -25.42 -2.45 24.84
CA THR A 104 -24.65 -1.94 25.98
C THR A 104 -24.26 -3.10 26.89
N GLY A 105 -23.02 -3.13 27.36
CA GLY A 105 -22.59 -4.14 28.32
C GLY A 105 -21.12 -4.50 28.17
N ASN A 106 -20.69 -5.49 28.94
CA ASN A 106 -19.35 -6.02 28.86
C ASN A 106 -19.25 -7.03 27.70
N THR A 107 -18.35 -6.79 26.74
CA THR A 107 -18.17 -7.63 25.55
C THR A 107 -17.96 -9.11 25.87
N TYR A 108 -17.15 -9.44 26.88
CA TYR A 108 -16.92 -10.83 27.30
C TYR A 108 -18.23 -11.50 27.75
N GLN A 109 -19.05 -10.80 28.54
CA GLN A 109 -20.35 -11.31 28.96
C GLN A 109 -21.31 -11.46 27.77
N LEU A 110 -21.31 -10.52 26.83
CA LEU A 110 -22.18 -10.59 25.64
C LEU A 110 -21.82 -11.78 24.75
N LEU A 111 -20.53 -11.99 24.48
CA LEU A 111 -20.03 -13.11 23.67
C LEU A 111 -20.29 -14.49 24.31
N ASN A 112 -20.29 -14.56 25.63
CA ASN A 112 -20.51 -15.82 26.36
C ASN A 112 -21.99 -16.18 26.53
N ASN A 113 -22.91 -15.26 26.27
CA ASN A 113 -24.34 -15.44 26.51
C ASN A 113 -25.19 -15.22 25.24
N VAL A 114 -24.61 -15.47 24.07
CA VAL A 114 -25.34 -15.42 22.79
C VAL A 114 -26.45 -16.47 22.80
N THR A 115 -27.68 -16.04 22.54
CA THR A 115 -28.86 -16.91 22.44
C THR A 115 -29.31 -16.96 20.99
N GLU A 116 -29.57 -18.15 20.47
CA GLU A 116 -29.89 -18.34 19.06
C GLU A 116 -31.09 -17.50 18.59
N VAL A 117 -30.91 -16.76 17.49
CA VAL A 117 -31.95 -16.05 16.74
C VAL A 117 -31.72 -16.28 15.25
N ASN A 118 -32.75 -16.77 14.55
CA ASN A 118 -32.69 -17.09 13.12
C ASN A 118 -32.85 -15.86 12.23
N TYR A 119 -32.46 -16.01 10.96
CA TYR A 119 -32.68 -15.04 9.86
C TYR A 119 -31.87 -13.73 9.95
N ALA A 120 -30.59 -13.82 10.35
CA ALA A 120 -29.69 -12.68 10.46
C ALA A 120 -29.53 -11.87 9.16
N ALA A 121 -29.65 -10.54 9.24
CA ALA A 121 -29.41 -9.60 8.15
C ALA A 121 -27.91 -9.37 7.88
N LEU A 122 -27.20 -10.42 7.47
CA LEU A 122 -25.75 -10.41 7.27
C LEU A 122 -25.30 -9.44 6.16
N ASP A 123 -26.11 -9.28 5.11
CA ASP A 123 -25.90 -8.34 4.00
C ASP A 123 -25.88 -6.87 4.48
N LYS A 124 -26.81 -6.51 5.37
CA LYS A 124 -26.84 -5.17 5.97
C LYS A 124 -25.68 -4.96 6.94
N ALA A 125 -25.31 -5.97 7.70
CA ALA A 125 -24.21 -5.87 8.67
C ALA A 125 -22.87 -5.65 7.96
N ILE A 126 -22.58 -6.43 6.92
CA ILE A 126 -21.32 -6.30 6.18
C ILE A 126 -21.25 -4.96 5.41
N ASP A 127 -22.37 -4.44 4.89
CA ASP A 127 -22.39 -3.10 4.31
C ASP A 127 -22.16 -2.02 5.39
N GLN A 128 -22.78 -2.13 6.57
CA GLN A 128 -22.50 -1.21 7.67
C GLN A 128 -21.02 -1.19 8.02
N MET A 129 -20.36 -2.36 8.10
CA MET A 129 -18.92 -2.49 8.33
C MET A 129 -18.10 -1.74 7.28
N ALA A 130 -18.39 -1.93 5.99
CA ALA A 130 -17.64 -1.30 4.90
C ALA A 130 -17.74 0.24 4.88
N ASN A 131 -18.82 0.79 5.44
CA ASN A 131 -19.06 2.23 5.50
C ASN A 131 -18.43 2.90 6.75
N ARG A 132 -17.77 2.16 7.65
CA ARG A 132 -17.13 2.72 8.85
C ARG A 132 -15.79 3.39 8.53
N ASN A 133 -15.36 4.26 9.46
CA ASN A 133 -14.04 4.91 9.50
C ASN A 133 -13.15 4.32 10.61
N GLY A 134 -13.32 3.03 10.89
CA GLY A 134 -12.62 2.29 11.93
C GLY A 134 -12.76 0.78 11.69
N GLU A 135 -11.92 0.01 12.36
CA GLU A 135 -11.89 -1.45 12.20
C GLU A 135 -13.23 -2.09 12.57
N SER A 136 -13.53 -3.24 11.95
CA SER A 136 -14.67 -4.04 12.35
C SER A 136 -14.44 -5.53 12.17
N VAL A 137 -15.11 -6.33 13.02
CA VAL A 137 -15.09 -7.78 12.96
C VAL A 137 -16.53 -8.28 12.95
N MET A 138 -16.85 -9.24 12.09
CA MET A 138 -18.11 -9.98 12.12
C MET A 138 -17.88 -11.44 12.48
N LEU A 139 -18.59 -11.91 13.51
CA LEU A 139 -18.69 -13.32 13.85
C LEU A 139 -19.99 -13.86 13.24
N THR A 140 -19.92 -14.86 12.38
CA THR A 140 -21.11 -15.41 11.70
C THR A 140 -20.93 -16.86 11.25
N ASP A 141 -22.04 -17.53 10.95
CA ASP A 141 -22.05 -18.80 10.22
C ASP A 141 -22.04 -18.64 8.68
N GLY A 142 -22.15 -17.39 8.19
CA GLY A 142 -22.07 -17.04 6.78
C GLY A 142 -23.30 -17.40 5.94
N GLU A 143 -24.35 -17.99 6.53
CA GLU A 143 -25.53 -18.41 5.77
C GLU A 143 -26.53 -17.25 5.67
N LEU A 144 -26.55 -16.54 4.53
CA LEU A 144 -27.54 -15.51 4.29
C LEU A 144 -28.94 -16.11 4.13
N PHE A 145 -29.88 -15.62 4.93
CA PHE A 145 -31.30 -15.95 4.80
C PHE A 145 -32.07 -14.82 4.11
N THR A 146 -32.77 -15.13 3.03
CA THR A 146 -33.69 -14.20 2.37
C THR A 146 -35.13 -14.67 2.58
N GLN A 147 -35.98 -13.83 3.18
CA GLN A 147 -37.40 -14.16 3.45
C GLN A 147 -38.30 -14.16 2.19
N THR A 148 -37.74 -14.08 0.98
CA THR A 148 -38.50 -14.03 -0.27
C THR A 148 -38.76 -15.43 -0.84
N ALA A 149 -39.87 -15.57 -1.59
CA ALA A 149 -40.32 -16.84 -2.18
C ALA A 149 -39.32 -17.46 -3.19
N THR A 150 -38.34 -16.69 -3.66
CA THR A 150 -37.17 -17.17 -4.38
C THR A 150 -36.14 -17.65 -3.35
N LYS A 151 -36.12 -18.96 -3.15
CA LYS A 151 -35.23 -19.75 -2.29
C LYS A 151 -33.88 -19.09 -1.97
N ASN A 152 -33.48 -19.20 -0.70
CA ASN A 152 -32.09 -19.00 -0.25
C ASN A 152 -31.13 -19.50 -1.32
N ASN A 153 -30.28 -18.61 -1.81
CA ASN A 153 -29.38 -18.91 -2.91
C ASN A 153 -27.96 -19.13 -2.35
N PRO A 154 -27.50 -20.38 -2.25
CA PRO A 154 -26.20 -20.71 -1.64
C PRO A 154 -25.01 -20.15 -2.42
N ASN A 155 -25.21 -19.58 -3.61
CA ASN A 155 -24.16 -18.91 -4.38
C ASN A 155 -24.34 -17.38 -4.46
N ASN A 156 -25.24 -16.78 -3.68
CA ASN A 156 -25.45 -15.33 -3.69
C ASN A 156 -24.19 -14.61 -3.16
N PRO A 157 -23.48 -13.80 -3.97
CA PRO A 157 -22.25 -13.14 -3.57
C PRO A 157 -22.53 -11.86 -2.75
N TYR A 158 -23.36 -11.95 -1.71
CA TYR A 158 -23.92 -10.80 -1.00
C TYR A 158 -22.89 -9.88 -0.30
N MET A 159 -21.66 -10.36 -0.03
CA MET A 159 -20.60 -9.57 0.57
C MET A 159 -19.76 -8.78 -0.45
N HIS A 160 -19.93 -9.03 -1.76
CA HIS A 160 -19.06 -8.49 -2.82
C HIS A 160 -18.95 -6.96 -2.77
N GLU A 161 -20.08 -6.25 -2.74
CA GLU A 161 -20.09 -4.78 -2.74
C GLU A 161 -19.40 -4.20 -1.50
N ALA A 162 -19.60 -4.83 -0.33
CA ALA A 162 -18.96 -4.40 0.91
C ALA A 162 -17.44 -4.64 0.88
N PHE A 163 -17.01 -5.81 0.42
CA PHE A 163 -15.59 -6.14 0.23
C PHE A 163 -14.93 -5.18 -0.76
N LYS A 164 -15.56 -4.97 -1.92
CA LYS A 164 -15.08 -4.03 -2.94
C LYS A 164 -14.93 -2.62 -2.37
N LYS A 165 -15.97 -2.10 -1.70
CA LYS A 165 -15.96 -0.77 -1.08
C LYS A 165 -14.81 -0.61 -0.08
N TRP A 166 -14.55 -1.62 0.74
CA TRP A 166 -13.47 -1.60 1.70
C TRP A 166 -12.09 -1.62 1.03
N LEU A 167 -11.90 -2.51 0.06
CA LEU A 167 -10.63 -2.65 -0.67
C LEU A 167 -10.31 -1.42 -1.52
N LEU A 168 -11.30 -0.76 -2.11
CA LEU A 168 -11.10 0.49 -2.87
C LEU A 168 -10.63 1.67 -2.01
N LYS A 169 -10.80 1.59 -0.68
CA LYS A 169 -10.19 2.55 0.27
C LYS A 169 -8.71 2.21 0.56
N GLY A 170 -8.19 1.15 -0.05
CA GLY A 170 -6.84 0.67 0.21
C GLY A 170 -6.69 0.01 1.58
N HIS A 171 -7.72 -0.69 2.06
CA HIS A 171 -7.68 -1.40 3.33
C HIS A 171 -7.59 -2.93 3.13
N ASP A 172 -7.51 -3.67 4.23
CA ASP A 172 -7.30 -5.12 4.26
C ASP A 172 -8.53 -5.86 4.78
N ILE A 173 -8.77 -7.04 4.20
CA ILE A 173 -9.78 -7.99 4.65
C ILE A 173 -9.05 -9.27 5.07
N HIS A 174 -9.22 -9.67 6.33
CA HIS A 174 -8.84 -11.00 6.81
C HIS A 174 -10.08 -11.82 7.07
N ILE A 175 -10.05 -13.10 6.71
CA ILE A 175 -11.11 -14.05 7.03
C ILE A 175 -10.49 -15.27 7.70
N ILE A 176 -10.96 -15.57 8.90
CA ILE A 176 -10.62 -16.80 9.61
C ILE A 176 -11.83 -17.72 9.53
N ALA A 177 -11.63 -18.96 9.09
CA ALA A 177 -12.68 -19.95 8.94
C ALA A 177 -12.43 -21.15 9.84
N GLU A 178 -13.17 -21.23 10.93
CA GLU A 178 -13.11 -22.33 11.90
C GLU A 178 -14.17 -23.39 11.56
N PRO A 179 -13.81 -24.67 11.39
CA PRO A 179 -14.80 -25.74 11.21
C PRO A 179 -15.79 -25.84 12.36
N PHE A 180 -17.07 -26.04 12.02
CA PHE A 180 -18.16 -26.23 12.97
C PHE A 180 -19.10 -27.34 12.48
N GLN A 181 -19.64 -28.14 13.39
CA GLN A 181 -20.64 -29.16 13.03
C GLN A 181 -21.98 -28.79 13.64
N GLU A 182 -23.00 -28.66 12.79
CA GLU A 182 -24.36 -28.32 13.21
C GLU A 182 -25.28 -29.53 13.07
N PHE A 183 -25.92 -29.93 14.17
CA PHE A 183 -26.98 -30.94 14.13
C PHE A 183 -28.34 -30.27 13.94
N TYR A 184 -28.98 -30.53 12.81
CA TYR A 184 -30.27 -29.97 12.44
C TYR A 184 -31.18 -31.05 11.84
N HIS A 185 -32.41 -31.19 12.36
CA HIS A 185 -33.42 -32.15 11.91
C HIS A 185 -32.91 -33.60 11.71
N GLY A 186 -32.09 -34.11 12.63
CA GLY A 186 -31.61 -35.51 12.58
C GLY A 186 -30.35 -35.70 11.73
N LYS A 187 -29.80 -34.64 11.14
CA LYS A 187 -28.62 -34.68 10.26
C LYS A 187 -27.53 -33.74 10.77
N ASN A 188 -26.27 -34.14 10.56
CA ASN A 188 -25.12 -33.27 10.78
C ASN A 188 -24.76 -32.52 9.49
N TYR A 189 -24.47 -31.23 9.61
CA TYR A 189 -24.00 -30.35 8.54
C TYR A 189 -22.61 -29.85 8.90
N ASN A 190 -21.67 -29.92 7.95
CA ASN A 190 -20.33 -29.38 8.10
C ASN A 190 -20.36 -27.89 7.73
N LYS A 191 -20.40 -27.06 8.77
CA LYS A 191 -20.43 -25.60 8.67
C LYS A 191 -19.09 -25.01 9.10
N LYS A 192 -19.02 -23.68 9.08
CA LYS A 192 -17.87 -22.92 9.53
C LYS A 192 -18.35 -21.75 10.40
N ARG A 193 -17.55 -21.39 11.39
CA ARG A 193 -17.58 -20.08 12.06
C ARG A 193 -16.60 -19.17 11.33
N PHE A 194 -17.10 -18.07 10.80
CA PHE A 194 -16.29 -17.07 10.14
C PHE A 194 -16.05 -15.88 11.06
N TYR A 195 -14.80 -15.41 11.04
CA TYR A 195 -14.39 -14.14 11.59
C TYR A 195 -13.97 -13.28 10.41
N ILE A 196 -14.84 -12.38 9.98
CA ILE A 196 -14.60 -11.49 8.84
C ILE A 196 -14.12 -10.16 9.39
N ILE A 197 -12.91 -9.78 9.04
CA ILE A 197 -12.16 -8.70 9.68
C ILE A 197 -11.88 -7.63 8.63
N PHE A 198 -12.43 -6.44 8.83
CA PHE A 198 -12.12 -5.24 8.07
C PHE A 198 -11.14 -4.40 8.88
N THR A 199 -9.92 -4.29 8.37
CA THR A 199 -8.81 -3.61 9.05
C THR A 199 -7.86 -2.98 8.01
N ASP A 200 -6.71 -2.50 8.44
CA ASP A 200 -5.63 -2.01 7.59
C ASP A 200 -4.30 -2.42 8.23
N ASP A 201 -3.52 -3.26 7.55
CA ASP A 201 -2.30 -3.86 8.09
C ASP A 201 -1.19 -2.83 8.32
N ARG A 202 -1.36 -1.60 7.81
CA ARG A 202 -0.45 -0.46 8.06
C ARG A 202 -0.75 0.21 9.40
N VAL A 203 -1.92 -0.02 10.01
CA VAL A 203 -2.26 0.48 11.34
C VAL A 203 -1.53 -0.36 12.38
N GLN A 204 -0.62 0.27 13.13
CA GLN A 204 0.09 -0.41 14.20
C GLN A 204 -0.88 -0.90 15.28
N GLY A 205 -0.80 -2.19 15.61
CA GLY A 205 -1.62 -2.82 16.64
C GLY A 205 -3.09 -2.91 16.24
N ASN A 206 -3.35 -3.09 14.95
CA ASN A 206 -4.67 -3.39 14.40
C ASN A 206 -5.25 -4.69 15.00
N ILE A 207 -6.55 -4.95 14.79
CA ILE A 207 -7.24 -6.08 15.41
C ILE A 207 -6.67 -7.43 14.97
N TYR A 208 -6.21 -7.57 13.73
CA TYR A 208 -5.63 -8.82 13.26
C TYR A 208 -4.28 -9.09 13.94
N ASP A 209 -3.41 -8.09 14.07
CA ASP A 209 -2.16 -8.19 14.84
C ASP A 209 -2.44 -8.64 16.28
N ARG A 210 -3.41 -8.00 16.96
CA ARG A 210 -3.80 -8.36 18.34
C ARG A 210 -4.31 -9.79 18.45
N ILE A 211 -5.01 -10.29 17.43
CA ILE A 211 -5.43 -11.70 17.36
C ILE A 211 -4.18 -12.59 17.26
N LYS A 212 -3.25 -12.30 16.36
CA LYS A 212 -2.03 -13.11 16.16
C LYS A 212 -1.08 -13.09 17.36
N GLU A 213 -1.10 -12.04 18.18
CA GLU A 213 -0.34 -11.98 19.44
C GLU A 213 -0.86 -12.96 20.51
N ILE A 214 -2.16 -13.25 20.52
CA ILE A 214 -2.81 -14.07 21.56
C ILE A 214 -3.11 -15.49 21.06
N VAL A 215 -3.47 -15.62 19.80
CA VAL A 215 -3.96 -16.85 19.18
C VAL A 215 -2.86 -17.44 18.30
N ASN A 216 -2.20 -18.48 18.81
CA ASN A 216 -1.26 -19.26 18.01
C ASN A 216 -2.02 -20.20 17.07
N MET A 217 -2.13 -19.81 15.80
CA MET A 217 -2.85 -20.57 14.77
C MET A 217 -2.27 -21.96 14.51
N GLU A 218 -0.98 -22.19 14.78
CA GLU A 218 -0.36 -23.53 14.66
C GLU A 218 -0.98 -24.56 15.63
N GLN A 219 -1.61 -24.10 16.72
CA GLN A 219 -2.34 -24.97 17.65
C GLN A 219 -3.70 -25.42 17.12
N PHE A 220 -4.15 -24.83 16.00
CA PHE A 220 -5.46 -25.04 15.39
C PHE A 220 -5.31 -25.30 13.88
N PRO A 221 -4.64 -26.39 13.47
CA PRO A 221 -4.33 -26.65 12.06
C PRO A 221 -5.57 -26.86 11.17
N GLN A 222 -6.74 -27.05 11.76
CA GLN A 222 -8.02 -27.15 11.07
C GLN A 222 -8.66 -25.78 10.74
N VAL A 223 -8.11 -24.69 11.28
CA VAL A 223 -8.60 -23.33 11.06
C VAL A 223 -7.87 -22.75 9.86
N ASP A 224 -8.64 -22.27 8.88
CA ASP A 224 -8.09 -21.64 7.69
C ASP A 224 -7.99 -20.12 7.87
N GLU A 225 -6.91 -19.52 7.37
CA GLU A 225 -6.70 -18.07 7.32
C GLU A 225 -6.63 -17.60 5.86
N PHE A 226 -7.24 -16.45 5.60
CA PHE A 226 -7.22 -15.80 4.30
C PHE A 226 -7.05 -14.29 4.44
N HIS A 227 -6.29 -13.71 3.51
CA HIS A 227 -6.03 -12.28 3.45
C HIS A 227 -6.27 -11.77 2.03
N LEU A 228 -6.85 -10.57 1.94
CA LEU A 228 -7.02 -9.81 0.71
C LEU A 228 -6.71 -8.34 1.00
N SER A 229 -5.75 -7.79 0.27
CA SER A 229 -5.32 -6.40 0.45
C SER A 229 -5.69 -5.51 -0.75
N GLY A 230 -6.21 -4.33 -0.44
CA GLY A 230 -6.35 -3.24 -1.41
C GLY A 230 -5.10 -2.38 -1.58
N ASN A 231 -4.03 -2.59 -0.79
CA ASN A 231 -2.98 -1.57 -0.69
C ASN A 231 -1.56 -2.08 -0.46
N TYR A 232 -1.36 -3.33 -0.09
CA TYR A 232 -0.09 -3.75 0.47
C TYR A 232 0.92 -4.22 -0.59
N PRO A 233 1.86 -3.38 -0.99
CA PRO A 233 3.16 -3.93 -1.33
C PRO A 233 4.32 -3.13 -0.73
N TRP A 234 5.29 -3.85 -0.17
CA TRP A 234 6.58 -3.30 0.23
C TRP A 234 7.72 -4.05 -0.46
N ALA A 235 8.81 -3.32 -0.71
CA ALA A 235 10.11 -3.94 -0.94
C ALA A 235 10.57 -4.63 0.35
N ILE A 236 11.05 -5.86 0.25
CA ILE A 236 11.58 -6.62 1.38
C ILE A 236 13.06 -6.22 1.54
N PRO A 237 13.46 -5.57 2.65
CA PRO A 237 14.85 -5.25 2.89
C PRO A 237 15.66 -6.54 3.05
N GLU A 238 16.81 -6.63 2.39
CA GLU A 238 17.77 -7.73 2.58
C GLU A 238 18.99 -7.20 3.36
N LYS A 239 19.20 -7.73 4.56
CA LYS A 239 20.27 -7.28 5.49
C LYS A 239 20.23 -5.78 5.81
N GLY A 240 19.05 -5.18 5.81
CA GLY A 240 18.83 -3.76 6.13
C GLY A 240 18.96 -2.80 4.95
N ASN A 241 19.42 -3.27 3.79
CA ASN A 241 19.44 -2.49 2.56
C ASN A 241 18.25 -2.88 1.66
N ILE A 242 17.65 -1.90 0.99
CA ILE A 242 16.51 -2.13 0.10
C ILE A 242 17.00 -2.31 -1.36
N SER A 243 17.95 -1.49 -1.80
CA SER A 243 18.62 -1.66 -3.10
C SER A 243 20.15 -1.77 -2.96
N ILE A 244 20.79 -2.25 -4.02
CA ILE A 244 22.23 -2.30 -4.21
C ILE A 244 22.54 -1.58 -5.51
N THR A 245 23.31 -0.50 -5.45
CA THR A 245 23.75 0.25 -6.61
C THR A 245 24.99 -0.37 -7.24
N ASN A 246 25.22 -0.09 -8.52
CA ASN A 246 26.48 -0.38 -9.17
C ASN A 246 27.63 0.33 -8.44
N GLU A 247 28.71 -0.39 -8.12
CA GLU A 247 29.86 0.17 -7.39
C GLU A 247 30.48 1.39 -8.09
N ILE A 248 30.38 1.46 -9.42
CA ILE A 248 30.89 2.59 -10.23
C ILE A 248 30.21 3.91 -9.86
N VAL A 249 28.90 3.91 -9.53
CA VAL A 249 28.23 5.18 -9.16
C VAL A 249 28.64 5.67 -7.77
N ALA A 250 29.26 4.81 -6.97
CA ALA A 250 29.72 5.08 -5.61
C ALA A 250 28.66 5.82 -4.78
N ALA A 251 27.41 5.36 -4.85
CA ALA A 251 26.26 6.07 -4.30
C ALA A 251 26.29 6.14 -2.78
N GLU A 252 26.01 7.32 -2.23
CA GLU A 252 25.65 7.48 -0.82
C GLU A 252 24.13 7.32 -0.67
N ILE A 253 23.69 6.35 0.13
CA ILE A 253 22.28 5.96 0.22
C ILE A 253 21.68 6.34 1.58
N SER A 254 20.53 7.01 1.54
CA SER A 254 19.68 7.28 2.72
C SER A 254 18.32 6.63 2.52
N SER A 255 17.93 5.71 3.41
CA SER A 255 16.69 4.93 3.31
C SER A 255 15.59 5.45 4.24
N PHE A 256 14.36 5.49 3.74
CA PHE A 256 13.16 6.01 4.43
C PHE A 256 12.00 4.99 4.45
N GLY A 257 12.30 3.70 4.26
CA GLY A 257 11.31 2.61 4.30
C GLY A 257 10.61 2.39 2.95
N THR A 258 9.79 3.33 2.48
CA THR A 258 9.05 3.23 1.20
C THR A 258 9.80 3.84 0.01
N PHE A 259 10.87 4.57 0.28
CA PHE A 259 11.76 5.13 -0.72
C PHE A 259 13.19 5.25 -0.19
N GLU A 260 14.11 5.59 -1.07
CA GLU A 260 15.47 5.97 -0.72
C GLU A 260 15.97 7.13 -1.59
N ILE A 261 17.04 7.76 -1.10
CA ILE A 261 17.80 8.78 -1.81
C ILE A 261 19.18 8.20 -2.12
N GLN A 262 19.59 8.28 -3.37
CA GLN A 262 20.92 7.92 -3.83
C GLN A 262 21.65 9.16 -4.35
N ASP A 263 22.72 9.58 -3.67
CA ASP A 263 23.62 10.64 -4.16
C ASP A 263 24.79 9.98 -4.91
N TRP A 264 24.72 9.98 -6.23
CA TRP A 264 25.73 9.38 -7.10
C TRP A 264 26.95 10.30 -7.23
N GLN A 265 28.11 9.78 -6.84
CA GLN A 265 29.36 10.55 -6.76
C GLN A 265 30.13 10.60 -8.09
N VAL A 266 29.48 10.19 -9.19
CA VAL A 266 30.09 10.04 -10.51
C VAL A 266 29.27 10.75 -11.57
N ASN A 267 29.96 11.35 -12.54
CA ASN A 267 29.34 12.11 -13.62
C ASN A 267 28.81 11.23 -14.77
N TRP A 268 27.92 11.81 -15.58
CA TRP A 268 27.31 11.11 -16.71
C TRP A 268 28.31 10.59 -17.74
N LYS A 269 29.44 11.28 -17.96
CA LYS A 269 30.49 10.80 -18.87
C LYS A 269 31.03 9.44 -18.44
N ASN A 270 31.33 9.30 -17.15
CA ASN A 270 31.85 8.06 -16.60
C ASN A 270 30.77 6.98 -16.51
N ILE A 271 29.52 7.33 -16.13
CA ILE A 271 28.38 6.40 -16.16
C ILE A 271 28.18 5.82 -17.57
N ILE A 272 28.23 6.67 -18.60
CA ILE A 272 28.09 6.23 -19.99
C ILE A 272 29.21 5.27 -20.39
N ASN A 273 30.46 5.61 -20.05
CA ASN A 273 31.61 4.81 -20.48
C ASN A 273 31.74 3.49 -19.72
N LEU A 274 31.37 3.46 -18.44
CA LEU A 274 31.67 2.35 -17.54
C LEU A 274 30.46 1.46 -17.24
N ILE A 275 29.23 1.97 -17.41
CA ILE A 275 27.99 1.22 -17.15
C ILE A 275 27.23 0.99 -18.46
N VAL A 276 26.85 2.07 -19.17
CA VAL A 276 26.02 1.97 -20.38
C VAL A 276 26.75 1.21 -21.49
N ASN A 277 28.01 1.56 -21.74
CA ASN A 277 28.85 0.94 -22.79
C ASN A 277 29.80 -0.13 -22.24
N ALA A 278 29.40 -0.82 -21.17
CA ALA A 278 30.24 -1.82 -20.53
C ALA A 278 30.45 -3.08 -21.41
N TYR A 279 31.51 -3.83 -21.11
CA TYR A 279 31.94 -5.02 -21.83
C TYR A 279 32.09 -6.21 -20.87
N ASP A 280 31.85 -7.43 -21.38
CA ASP A 280 32.12 -8.66 -20.64
C ASP A 280 33.64 -8.94 -20.52
N ASP A 281 34.00 -9.96 -19.74
CA ASP A 281 35.39 -10.40 -19.54
C ASP A 281 36.12 -10.78 -20.85
N ASN A 282 35.37 -11.09 -21.91
CA ASN A 282 35.90 -11.44 -23.23
C ASN A 282 36.01 -10.22 -24.16
N GLY A 283 35.63 -9.02 -23.70
CA GLY A 283 35.65 -7.78 -24.46
C GLY A 283 34.47 -7.61 -25.42
N ASN A 284 33.36 -8.34 -25.24
CA ASN A 284 32.13 -8.12 -26.00
C ASN A 284 31.23 -7.11 -25.29
N PRO A 285 30.59 -6.17 -26.00
CA PRO A 285 29.64 -5.25 -25.39
C PRO A 285 28.49 -5.98 -24.68
N LEU A 286 28.15 -5.55 -23.47
CA LEU A 286 26.97 -6.06 -22.77
C LEU A 286 25.70 -5.49 -23.41
N PRO A 287 24.69 -6.33 -23.69
CA PRO A 287 23.51 -5.92 -24.47
C PRO A 287 22.62 -4.87 -23.78
N ASN A 288 22.72 -4.72 -22.45
CA ASN A 288 22.01 -3.70 -21.67
C ASN A 288 22.97 -2.86 -20.80
N GLY A 289 24.28 -2.90 -21.11
CA GLY A 289 25.31 -2.42 -20.19
C GLY A 289 25.39 -3.26 -18.91
N GLU A 290 26.08 -2.71 -17.90
CA GLU A 290 26.14 -3.26 -16.55
C GLU A 290 24.85 -2.99 -15.77
N LYS A 291 24.58 -3.86 -14.79
CA LYS A 291 23.44 -3.66 -13.88
C LYS A 291 23.63 -2.36 -13.10
N LEU A 292 22.62 -1.49 -13.12
CA LEU A 292 22.66 -0.18 -12.47
C LEU A 292 22.23 -0.26 -11.01
N ILE A 293 21.06 -0.87 -10.76
CA ILE A 293 20.50 -1.09 -9.42
C ILE A 293 19.97 -2.52 -9.37
N GLY A 294 20.20 -3.21 -8.25
CA GLY A 294 19.65 -4.53 -7.95
C GLY A 294 19.30 -4.67 -6.48
N GLY A 295 19.14 -5.91 -6.00
CA GLY A 295 18.87 -6.20 -4.58
C GLY A 295 17.44 -5.89 -4.12
N LEU A 296 16.67 -5.16 -4.93
CA LEU A 296 15.26 -4.83 -4.68
C LEU A 296 14.38 -6.08 -4.79
N ARG A 297 14.10 -6.73 -3.66
CA ARG A 297 13.18 -7.87 -3.60
C ARG A 297 11.76 -7.39 -3.34
N ILE A 298 10.82 -7.80 -4.19
CA ILE A 298 9.41 -7.45 -4.07
C ILE A 298 8.63 -8.67 -3.59
N ASN A 299 7.77 -8.49 -2.59
CA ASN A 299 6.83 -9.54 -2.21
C ASN A 299 5.75 -9.70 -3.29
N LYS A 300 5.94 -10.67 -4.19
CA LYS A 300 5.01 -10.90 -5.30
C LYS A 300 3.60 -11.28 -4.86
N ASN A 301 3.40 -11.83 -3.65
CA ASN A 301 2.09 -12.31 -3.18
C ASN A 301 1.45 -11.38 -2.13
N ALA A 302 1.87 -10.12 -2.07
CA ALA A 302 1.50 -9.20 -1.01
C ALA A 302 0.00 -8.86 -0.94
N PHE A 303 -0.74 -9.08 -2.03
CA PHE A 303 -2.18 -8.82 -2.10
C PHE A 303 -3.06 -10.02 -1.73
N GLY A 304 -2.47 -11.14 -1.32
CA GLY A 304 -3.17 -12.36 -0.93
C GLY A 304 -3.74 -13.16 -2.12
N CYS A 305 -4.72 -12.61 -2.83
CA CYS A 305 -5.35 -13.27 -3.99
C CYS A 305 -4.75 -12.88 -5.35
N TYR A 306 -3.92 -11.84 -5.38
CA TYR A 306 -3.18 -11.43 -6.56
C TYR A 306 -1.69 -11.67 -6.36
N ARG A 307 -1.06 -12.12 -7.43
CA ARG A 307 0.39 -12.14 -7.57
C ARG A 307 0.82 -11.05 -8.52
N ILE A 308 1.80 -10.24 -8.14
CA ILE A 308 2.49 -9.32 -9.05
C ILE A 308 3.26 -10.15 -10.07
N SER A 309 2.80 -10.09 -11.32
CA SER A 309 3.30 -10.92 -12.42
C SER A 309 4.25 -10.16 -13.34
N ASP A 310 4.11 -8.84 -13.42
CA ASP A 310 5.02 -7.93 -14.12
C ASP A 310 5.14 -6.60 -13.38
N ILE A 311 6.31 -5.98 -13.47
CA ILE A 311 6.59 -4.64 -12.96
C ILE A 311 7.13 -3.76 -14.08
N ALA A 312 7.02 -2.45 -13.89
CA ALA A 312 7.63 -1.46 -14.77
C ALA A 312 8.43 -0.44 -13.96
N VAL A 313 9.29 0.29 -14.66
CA VAL A 313 10.01 1.43 -14.12
C VAL A 313 9.54 2.69 -14.84
N THR A 314 9.25 3.73 -14.08
CA THR A 314 8.95 5.07 -14.58
C THR A 314 10.00 6.02 -14.05
N VAL A 315 10.54 6.88 -14.92
CA VAL A 315 11.53 7.88 -14.53
C VAL A 315 10.92 9.26 -14.69
N THR A 316 11.04 10.11 -13.69
CA THR A 316 10.53 11.48 -13.70
C THR A 316 11.68 12.44 -13.45
N ASN A 317 11.88 13.42 -14.34
CA ASN A 317 12.81 14.52 -14.08
C ASN A 317 12.15 15.47 -13.08
N ILE A 318 12.71 15.61 -11.89
CA ILE A 318 12.11 16.39 -10.78
C ILE A 318 12.82 17.73 -10.55
N ASN A 319 13.77 18.10 -11.40
CA ASN A 319 14.69 19.23 -11.15
C ASN A 319 13.96 20.53 -10.81
N ASP A 320 13.01 20.94 -11.66
CA ASP A 320 12.38 22.25 -11.57
C ASP A 320 11.43 22.31 -10.37
N GLU A 321 10.65 21.25 -10.16
CA GLU A 321 9.71 21.10 -9.07
C GLU A 321 10.42 21.00 -7.72
N TYR A 322 11.49 20.21 -7.63
CA TYR A 322 12.28 20.10 -6.41
C TYR A 322 13.00 21.40 -6.09
N TYR A 323 13.57 22.09 -7.09
CA TYR A 323 14.19 23.40 -6.89
C TYR A 323 13.19 24.45 -6.40
N SER A 324 11.97 24.46 -6.96
CA SER A 324 10.89 25.33 -6.48
C SER A 324 10.54 25.05 -5.01
N LEU A 325 10.31 23.78 -4.66
CA LEU A 325 10.02 23.38 -3.27
C LEU A 325 11.15 23.82 -2.32
N TYR A 326 12.39 23.51 -2.70
CA TYR A 326 13.56 23.83 -1.90
C TYR A 326 13.60 25.33 -1.57
N ASN A 327 13.42 26.21 -2.56
CA ASN A 327 13.43 27.66 -2.35
C ASN A 327 12.26 28.14 -1.47
N THR A 328 11.06 27.55 -1.62
CA THR A 328 9.90 27.86 -0.78
C THR A 328 10.17 27.52 0.69
N ILE A 329 10.76 26.36 0.97
CA ILE A 329 11.07 25.96 2.35
C ILE A 329 12.17 26.88 2.92
N GLU A 330 13.23 27.15 2.16
CA GLU A 330 14.33 28.01 2.60
C GLU A 330 13.93 29.49 2.79
N SER A 331 12.88 29.97 2.10
CA SER A 331 12.31 31.29 2.34
C SER A 331 11.38 31.36 3.56
N GLY A 332 11.13 30.22 4.23
CA GLY A 332 10.24 30.11 5.38
C GLY A 332 8.75 30.07 5.00
N GLU A 333 8.43 29.85 3.72
CA GLU A 333 7.06 29.70 3.25
C GLU A 333 6.56 28.27 3.43
N LYS A 334 5.24 28.10 3.56
CA LYS A 334 4.62 26.79 3.67
C LYS A 334 4.40 26.19 2.27
N ALA A 335 5.02 25.04 2.01
CA ALA A 335 4.79 24.28 0.79
C ALA A 335 3.40 23.62 0.76
N GLY A 336 2.78 23.59 -0.41
CA GLY A 336 1.54 22.87 -0.69
C GLY A 336 1.79 21.55 -1.42
N THR A 337 0.73 20.78 -1.67
CA THR A 337 0.78 19.52 -2.43
C THR A 337 1.31 19.74 -3.85
N ILE A 338 2.15 18.81 -4.31
CA ILE A 338 2.78 18.78 -5.64
C ILE A 338 2.00 17.79 -6.51
N ASN A 339 1.04 18.30 -7.30
CA ASN A 339 0.22 17.45 -8.17
C ASN A 339 0.95 16.99 -9.45
N TYR A 340 2.09 17.62 -9.77
CA TYR A 340 2.92 17.29 -10.91
C TYR A 340 4.37 17.34 -10.45
N ALA A 341 5.04 16.19 -10.43
CA ALA A 341 6.41 16.06 -9.94
C ALA A 341 7.47 16.35 -11.01
N GLY A 342 7.05 16.64 -12.25
CA GLY A 342 7.92 16.86 -13.39
C GLY A 342 7.62 15.92 -14.57
N PRO A 343 8.28 16.11 -15.73
CA PRO A 343 8.03 15.30 -16.91
C PRO A 343 8.57 13.88 -16.76
N THR A 344 7.75 12.91 -17.17
CA THR A 344 8.18 11.51 -17.30
C THR A 344 9.16 11.36 -18.47
N ILE A 345 10.29 10.72 -18.20
CA ILE A 345 11.29 10.33 -19.19
C ILE A 345 10.99 8.90 -19.64
N ASN A 346 10.57 8.77 -20.89
CA ASN A 346 10.29 7.46 -21.48
C ASN A 346 11.59 6.75 -21.83
N SER A 347 11.62 5.43 -21.65
CA SER A 347 12.72 4.58 -22.11
C SER A 347 14.10 5.04 -21.60
N PHE A 348 14.18 5.48 -20.36
CA PHE A 348 15.45 5.81 -19.70
C PHE A 348 16.07 4.59 -19.02
N LEU A 349 15.22 3.76 -18.39
CA LEU A 349 15.58 2.55 -17.67
C LEU A 349 14.70 1.38 -18.11
N ILE A 350 15.23 0.17 -17.95
CA ILE A 350 14.53 -1.10 -18.15
C ILE A 350 14.73 -2.01 -16.94
N ILE A 351 13.80 -2.96 -16.79
CA ILE A 351 13.85 -4.00 -15.76
C ILE A 351 14.11 -5.36 -16.42
N ASP A 352 14.93 -6.19 -15.78
CA ASP A 352 15.01 -7.61 -16.11
C ASP A 352 13.73 -8.35 -15.67
N LYS A 353 12.81 -8.51 -16.62
CA LYS A 353 11.52 -9.16 -16.39
C LYS A 353 11.65 -10.65 -16.07
N GLU A 354 12.68 -11.32 -16.57
CA GLU A 354 12.85 -12.74 -16.34
C GLU A 354 13.38 -12.99 -14.93
N GLU A 355 14.30 -12.15 -14.45
CA GLU A 355 14.77 -12.17 -13.07
C GLU A 355 13.64 -11.84 -12.09
N PHE A 356 12.80 -10.85 -12.40
CA PHE A 356 11.61 -10.56 -11.60
C PHE A 356 10.64 -11.74 -11.52
N LYS A 357 10.29 -12.36 -12.66
CA LYS A 357 9.39 -13.51 -12.68
C LYS A 357 9.93 -14.68 -11.85
N LYS A 358 11.22 -15.00 -11.98
CA LYS A 358 11.85 -16.12 -11.29
C LYS A 358 12.02 -15.85 -9.80
N HIS A 359 12.64 -14.73 -9.44
CA HIS A 359 13.14 -14.50 -8.08
C HIS A 359 12.42 -13.36 -7.34
N GLY A 360 11.61 -12.56 -8.03
CA GLY A 360 10.97 -11.36 -7.47
C GLY A 360 11.93 -10.19 -7.28
N LEU A 361 13.05 -10.19 -8.00
CA LEU A 361 14.07 -9.15 -7.92
C LEU A 361 13.87 -8.13 -9.05
N ALA A 362 13.88 -6.84 -8.71
CA ALA A 362 13.87 -5.74 -9.67
C ALA A 362 15.32 -5.32 -9.97
N ASP A 363 15.93 -6.03 -10.92
CA ASP A 363 17.23 -5.64 -11.48
C ASP A 363 17.01 -4.61 -12.60
N ILE A 364 17.59 -3.43 -12.44
CA ILE A 364 17.38 -2.23 -13.27
C ILE A 364 18.65 -1.92 -14.07
N TYR A 365 18.47 -1.62 -15.36
CA TYR A 365 19.51 -1.27 -16.32
C TYR A 365 19.12 0.01 -17.07
N PHE A 366 20.08 0.63 -17.75
CA PHE A 366 19.76 1.68 -18.72
C PHE A 366 19.15 1.07 -20.00
N ASP A 367 18.19 1.79 -20.61
CA ASP A 367 17.73 1.45 -21.95
C ASP A 367 18.72 1.99 -22.99
N ILE A 368 19.79 1.25 -23.24
CA ILE A 368 20.92 1.72 -24.07
C ILE A 368 20.50 2.19 -25.48
N ASN A 369 19.36 1.73 -26.00
CA ASN A 369 18.88 2.08 -27.34
C ASN A 369 18.16 3.44 -27.38
N ASN A 370 17.64 3.90 -26.24
CA ASN A 370 16.81 5.11 -26.14
C ASN A 370 17.37 6.13 -25.14
N PHE A 371 18.48 5.80 -24.47
CA PHE A 371 19.11 6.61 -23.44
C PHE A 371 19.65 7.95 -23.98
N ALA A 372 19.08 9.07 -23.50
CA ALA A 372 19.44 10.43 -23.93
C ALA A 372 19.49 11.45 -22.76
N PRO A 373 20.41 11.27 -21.78
CA PRO A 373 20.40 12.02 -20.52
C PRO A 373 20.56 13.54 -20.70
N ASP A 374 21.28 14.00 -21.73
CA ASP A 374 21.46 15.43 -22.00
C ASP A 374 20.18 16.12 -22.50
N GLY A 375 19.29 15.37 -23.17
CA GLY A 375 17.99 15.85 -23.62
C GLY A 375 16.91 15.73 -22.54
N ASP A 376 17.01 14.69 -21.71
CA ASP A 376 15.99 14.33 -20.72
C ASP A 376 16.18 15.02 -19.36
N LEU A 377 17.43 15.31 -18.98
CA LEU A 377 17.78 15.87 -17.66
C LEU A 377 18.27 17.32 -17.74
N THR A 378 17.58 18.21 -17.05
CA THR A 378 17.67 19.68 -17.24
C THR A 378 18.54 20.40 -16.21
N GLY A 379 18.85 19.78 -15.07
CA GLY A 379 19.56 20.42 -13.95
C GLY A 379 21.04 20.75 -14.21
N LYS A 380 21.57 21.73 -13.46
CA LYS A 380 22.97 22.20 -13.44
C LYS A 380 23.32 22.78 -12.05
N PRO A 381 24.39 22.31 -11.38
CA PRO A 381 25.38 21.33 -11.86
C PRO A 381 24.97 19.86 -11.66
N TYR A 382 23.86 19.62 -10.96
CA TYR A 382 23.33 18.27 -10.70
C TYR A 382 22.06 17.99 -11.49
N ASN A 383 21.79 16.72 -11.74
CA ASN A 383 20.49 16.25 -12.20
C ASN A 383 19.78 15.52 -11.06
N TYR A 384 18.51 15.84 -10.87
CA TYR A 384 17.58 15.19 -9.96
C TYR A 384 16.50 14.48 -10.76
N PHE A 385 16.32 13.20 -10.48
CA PHE A 385 15.23 12.40 -11.06
C PHE A 385 14.74 11.37 -10.06
N ARG A 386 13.49 10.96 -10.23
CA ARG A 386 12.83 9.92 -9.43
C ARG A 386 12.63 8.69 -10.30
N ILE A 387 12.95 7.52 -9.78
CA ILE A 387 12.69 6.22 -10.37
C ILE A 387 11.58 5.57 -9.55
N ASP A 388 10.42 5.32 -10.15
CA ASP A 388 9.32 4.60 -9.51
C ASP A 388 9.25 3.18 -10.07
N ILE A 389 9.34 2.19 -9.19
CA ILE A 389 9.01 0.80 -9.54
C ILE A 389 7.52 0.64 -9.34
N ILE A 390 6.79 0.26 -10.39
CA ILE A 390 5.33 0.19 -10.38
C ILE A 390 4.80 -1.20 -10.73
N VAL A 391 3.63 -1.55 -10.19
CA VAL A 391 2.88 -2.73 -10.61
C VAL A 391 2.43 -2.53 -12.05
N LYS A 392 2.83 -3.44 -12.95
CA LYS A 392 2.37 -3.39 -14.33
C LYS A 392 1.23 -4.38 -14.58
N ASP A 393 1.43 -5.63 -14.16
CA ASP A 393 0.42 -6.68 -14.34
C ASP A 393 0.30 -7.59 -13.12
N LEU A 394 -0.92 -8.09 -12.92
CA LEU A 394 -1.32 -8.96 -11.83
C LEU A 394 -1.84 -10.29 -12.39
N GLU A 395 -1.49 -11.38 -11.73
CA GLU A 395 -2.04 -12.72 -11.94
C GLU A 395 -2.99 -13.05 -10.78
N ASN A 396 -4.18 -13.55 -11.09
CA ASN A 396 -5.10 -14.06 -10.08
C ASN A 396 -4.64 -15.44 -9.61
N ILE A 397 -4.42 -15.60 -8.29
CA ILE A 397 -4.01 -16.87 -7.66
C ILE A 397 -5.06 -17.43 -6.69
N LEU A 398 -6.27 -16.86 -6.67
CA LEU A 398 -7.39 -17.22 -5.79
C LEU A 398 -7.79 -18.70 -5.89
N ASN A 399 -7.68 -19.29 -7.09
CA ASN A 399 -8.09 -20.67 -7.36
C ASN A 399 -7.37 -21.73 -6.51
N ASN A 400 -6.26 -21.39 -5.86
CA ASN A 400 -5.52 -22.36 -5.06
C ASN A 400 -6.18 -22.66 -3.70
N ASN A 401 -7.01 -21.76 -3.14
CA ASN A 401 -7.51 -21.88 -1.76
C ASN A 401 -8.97 -21.43 -1.55
N ILE A 402 -9.74 -21.05 -2.58
CA ILE A 402 -11.07 -20.44 -2.39
C ILE A 402 -12.12 -21.39 -1.80
N ASP A 403 -11.94 -22.70 -1.94
CA ASP A 403 -12.88 -23.70 -1.45
C ASP A 403 -12.86 -23.85 0.08
N ILE A 404 -11.88 -23.25 0.78
CA ILE A 404 -11.85 -23.18 2.25
C ILE A 404 -13.07 -22.47 2.84
N PHE A 405 -13.81 -21.71 2.04
CA PHE A 405 -15.04 -21.02 2.49
C PHE A 405 -16.32 -21.80 2.19
N ASN A 406 -16.21 -22.95 1.54
CA ASN A 406 -17.38 -23.75 1.19
C ASN A 406 -17.87 -24.50 2.43
N PHE A 407 -19.19 -24.58 2.60
CA PHE A 407 -19.82 -25.30 3.71
C PHE A 407 -21.18 -25.89 3.33
N ASP A 408 -21.70 -26.81 4.13
CA ASP A 408 -23.01 -27.42 3.88
C ASP A 408 -24.14 -26.42 4.13
N SER A 409 -25.07 -26.27 3.19
CA SER A 409 -26.28 -25.45 3.40
C SER A 409 -27.32 -26.24 4.20
N ILE A 410 -27.81 -25.65 5.29
CA ILE A 410 -28.93 -26.23 6.08
C ILE A 410 -30.25 -26.01 5.34
N THR A 411 -30.35 -24.91 4.62
CA THR A 411 -31.60 -24.49 3.98
C THR A 411 -31.85 -25.17 2.64
N ASN A 412 -30.78 -25.60 1.96
CA ASN A 412 -30.82 -26.37 0.73
C ASN A 412 -30.07 -27.69 0.92
N ASP A 413 -30.71 -28.67 1.56
CA ASP A 413 -30.05 -29.93 1.92
C ASP A 413 -29.39 -30.61 0.70
N GLY A 414 -28.14 -31.05 0.89
CA GLY A 414 -27.29 -31.64 -0.14
C GLY A 414 -26.60 -30.64 -1.08
N GLN A 415 -26.76 -29.33 -0.86
CA GLN A 415 -26.03 -28.29 -1.58
C GLN A 415 -24.92 -27.67 -0.74
N THR A 416 -23.85 -27.29 -1.42
CA THR A 416 -22.75 -26.52 -0.86
C THR A 416 -23.05 -25.02 -0.96
N ASN A 417 -22.94 -24.31 0.16
CA ASN A 417 -22.91 -22.86 0.20
C ASN A 417 -21.52 -22.37 -0.23
N ILE A 418 -21.51 -21.52 -1.26
CA ILE A 418 -20.34 -20.90 -1.88
C ILE A 418 -20.47 -19.36 -1.89
N SER A 419 -21.38 -18.78 -1.10
CA SER A 419 -21.67 -17.34 -1.11
C SER A 419 -20.45 -16.48 -0.81
N ILE A 420 -19.68 -16.82 0.24
CA ILE A 420 -18.45 -16.10 0.62
C ILE A 420 -17.37 -16.28 -0.46
N SER A 421 -17.19 -17.50 -0.98
CA SER A 421 -16.23 -17.77 -2.06
C SER A 421 -16.59 -17.02 -3.34
N GLU A 422 -17.87 -16.94 -3.72
CA GLU A 422 -18.35 -16.14 -4.85
C GLU A 422 -18.21 -14.63 -4.61
N SER A 423 -18.46 -14.13 -3.39
CA SER A 423 -18.22 -12.73 -3.03
C SER A 423 -16.75 -12.34 -3.23
N LEU A 424 -15.83 -13.18 -2.76
CA LEU A 424 -14.40 -12.98 -2.95
C LEU A 424 -14.01 -13.06 -4.42
N LYS A 425 -14.45 -14.08 -5.16
CA LYS A 425 -14.19 -14.21 -6.61
C LYS A 425 -14.59 -12.94 -7.35
N ASN A 426 -15.79 -12.42 -7.09
CA ASN A 426 -16.27 -11.22 -7.75
C ASN A 426 -15.39 -9.99 -7.43
N CYS A 427 -14.81 -9.89 -6.23
CA CYS A 427 -13.82 -8.85 -5.93
C CYS A 427 -12.50 -9.06 -6.71
N VAL A 428 -12.01 -10.29 -6.79
CA VAL A 428 -10.73 -10.58 -7.47
C VAL A 428 -10.80 -10.38 -8.99
N PHE A 429 -12.00 -10.46 -9.57
CA PHE A 429 -12.21 -10.18 -10.99
C PHE A 429 -12.76 -8.78 -11.25
N ASP A 430 -12.89 -7.93 -10.24
CA ASP A 430 -13.42 -6.58 -10.40
C ASP A 430 -12.38 -5.66 -11.10
N PRO A 431 -12.70 -5.08 -12.27
CA PRO A 431 -11.76 -4.24 -13.00
C PRO A 431 -11.32 -2.98 -12.25
N GLU A 432 -12.17 -2.42 -11.39
CA GLU A 432 -11.87 -1.22 -10.62
C GLU A 432 -10.77 -1.49 -9.59
N LEU A 433 -10.87 -2.62 -8.88
CA LEU A 433 -9.84 -3.08 -7.95
C LEU A 433 -8.53 -3.40 -8.68
N ILE A 434 -8.59 -4.12 -9.81
CA ILE A 434 -7.41 -4.44 -10.62
C ILE A 434 -6.73 -3.15 -11.10
N ASN A 435 -7.51 -2.18 -11.59
CA ASN A 435 -6.98 -0.91 -12.11
C ASN A 435 -6.39 -0.03 -11.00
N MET A 436 -6.93 -0.07 -9.79
CA MET A 436 -6.36 0.63 -8.63
C MET A 436 -5.00 0.05 -8.24
N LEU A 437 -4.85 -1.28 -8.31
CA LEU A 437 -3.58 -1.95 -7.99
C LEU A 437 -2.54 -1.82 -9.11
N LYS A 438 -2.98 -1.75 -10.39
CA LYS A 438 -2.10 -1.49 -11.53
C LYS A 438 -1.63 -0.02 -11.53
N GLY A 439 -0.37 0.19 -11.88
CA GLY A 439 0.27 1.51 -11.83
C GLY A 439 0.69 1.95 -10.43
N LYS A 440 0.36 1.18 -9.40
CA LYS A 440 0.74 1.48 -8.03
C LYS A 440 2.25 1.45 -7.85
N VAL A 441 2.79 2.48 -7.18
CA VAL A 441 4.21 2.58 -6.83
C VAL A 441 4.52 1.61 -5.69
N LEU A 442 5.48 0.73 -5.95
CA LEU A 442 6.02 -0.27 -5.03
C LEU A 442 7.17 0.29 -4.20
N TYR A 443 8.00 1.11 -4.84
CA TYR A 443 9.18 1.73 -4.25
C TYR A 443 9.66 2.89 -5.13
N SER A 444 10.17 3.95 -4.50
CA SER A 444 10.76 5.09 -5.21
C SER A 444 12.24 5.25 -4.86
N ILE A 445 13.04 5.60 -5.87
CA ILE A 445 14.47 5.93 -5.71
C ILE A 445 14.67 7.34 -6.24
N TYR A 446 15.06 8.25 -5.36
CA TYR A 446 15.43 9.61 -5.73
C TYR A 446 16.92 9.68 -5.99
N VAL A 447 17.30 10.11 -7.18
CA VAL A 447 18.70 10.17 -7.58
C VAL A 447 19.13 11.62 -7.72
N LYS A 448 20.23 11.98 -7.06
CA LYS A 448 21.05 13.15 -7.38
C LYS A 448 22.31 12.66 -8.10
N SER A 449 22.63 13.25 -9.25
CA SER A 449 23.82 12.88 -10.02
C SER A 449 24.56 14.10 -10.54
N ALA A 450 25.89 14.03 -10.62
CA ALA A 450 26.70 15.09 -11.21
C ALA A 450 26.52 15.15 -12.74
N LYS A 451 26.29 16.35 -13.28
CA LYS A 451 26.15 16.53 -14.74
C LYS A 451 27.48 16.40 -15.48
N TYR A 452 28.55 16.96 -14.91
CA TYR A 452 29.85 17.13 -15.58
C TYR A 452 30.97 16.35 -14.91
#